data_AF-A0A0Q5J1Y7-F1
#
_entry.id   AF-A0A0Q5J1Y7-F1
#
_cell.length_a   1.000
_cell.length_b   1.000
_cell.length_c   1.000
_cell.angle_alpha   90.00
_cell.angle_beta   90.00
_cell.angle_gamma   90.00
#
_symmetry.space_group_name_H-M   'P 1'
#
loop_
_entity.id
_entity.type
_entity.pdbx_description
1 polymer ?
#
loop_
_entity_poly.entity_id
_entity_poly.type
_entity_poly.pdbx_seq_one_letter_code
_entity_poly.pdbx_strand_id
1 'polypeptide(L)'
;MRALVVYESSFGNTERVARAVWEGMRQRLPDAALRDVGSAPRRLPPELELLVVGAPTQAFGMSRPRTREDAQRQAGVDSPVPGIGVREWLRELEHPERPVHAATFDTRIHTPHVPGSAAVGAWRVLRRDGFHVSAEAESFWVLGIRGPLRDGELDRARSWGVSLVSLLSGPVGSATR
;
A
#
# COMPACT_ATOMS: atom_id res chain seq x y z
N MET A 1 -5.18 5.66 -16.56
CA MET A 1 -4.62 5.42 -15.23
C MET A 1 -3.69 4.22 -15.24
N ARG A 2 -2.40 4.44 -15.48
CA ARG A 2 -1.37 3.39 -15.56
C ARG A 2 -0.87 2.88 -14.22
N ALA A 3 -1.00 3.67 -13.15
CA ALA A 3 -0.70 3.20 -11.80
C ALA A 3 -1.74 3.64 -10.77
N LEU A 4 -1.90 2.84 -9.73
CA LEU A 4 -2.88 3.07 -8.67
C LEU A 4 -2.25 2.77 -7.32
N VAL A 5 -2.29 3.75 -6.42
CA VAL A 5 -1.97 3.59 -5.00
C VAL A 5 -3.29 3.46 -4.24
N VAL A 6 -3.53 2.31 -3.62
CA VAL A 6 -4.66 2.05 -2.72
C VAL A 6 -4.15 2.04 -1.29
N TYR A 7 -4.81 2.74 -0.38
CA TYR A 7 -4.43 2.71 1.03
C TYR A 7 -5.63 2.56 1.96
N GLU A 8 -5.37 1.96 3.12
CA GLU A 8 -6.21 2.03 4.30
C GLU A 8 -5.50 2.88 5.35
N SER A 9 -6.20 3.70 6.13
CA SER A 9 -5.63 4.36 7.31
C SER A 9 -6.64 4.56 8.44
N SER A 10 -6.21 4.30 9.67
CA SER A 10 -7.02 4.55 10.87
C SER A 10 -6.61 5.81 11.64
N PHE A 11 -5.34 6.22 11.54
CA PHE A 11 -4.79 7.39 12.25
C PHE A 11 -4.15 8.41 11.30
N GLY A 12 -4.38 8.29 9.99
CA GLY A 12 -3.83 9.18 8.96
C GLY A 12 -2.35 8.97 8.61
N ASN A 13 -1.57 8.22 9.40
CA ASN A 13 -0.14 7.98 9.10
C ASN A 13 0.05 7.23 7.76
N THR A 14 -0.74 6.18 7.52
CA THR A 14 -0.66 5.41 6.27
C THR A 14 -1.10 6.24 5.07
N GLU A 15 -2.11 7.09 5.22
CA GLU A 15 -2.51 8.04 4.18
C GLU A 15 -1.36 8.97 3.80
N ARG A 16 -0.68 9.55 4.80
CA ARG A 16 0.46 10.47 4.57
C ARG A 16 1.59 9.76 3.81
N VAL A 17 1.89 8.51 4.17
CA VAL A 17 2.85 7.68 3.44
C VAL A 17 2.35 7.42 2.01
N ALA A 18 1.11 6.97 1.83
CA ALA A 18 0.52 6.69 0.52
C ALA A 18 0.60 7.90 -0.42
N ARG A 19 0.31 9.09 0.11
CA ARG A 19 0.43 10.37 -0.60
C ARG A 19 1.86 10.66 -1.01
N ALA A 20 2.84 10.48 -0.13
CA ALA A 20 4.24 10.68 -0.45
C ALA A 20 4.75 9.69 -1.52
N VAL A 21 4.34 8.41 -1.45
CA VAL A 21 4.63 7.40 -2.48
C VAL A 21 4.05 7.83 -3.82
N TRP A 22 2.76 8.19 -3.84
CA TRP A 22 2.07 8.66 -5.04
C TRP A 22 2.72 9.91 -5.64
N GLU A 23 3.10 10.89 -4.81
CA GLU A 23 3.86 12.08 -5.23
C GLU A 23 5.16 11.70 -5.92
N GLY A 24 5.93 10.76 -5.35
CA GLY A 24 7.16 10.26 -5.95
C GLY A 24 6.92 9.59 -7.31
N MET A 25 5.90 8.74 -7.40
CA MET A 25 5.53 8.07 -8.65
C MET A 25 5.17 9.08 -9.75
N ARG A 26 4.38 10.12 -9.42
CA ARG A 26 3.91 11.12 -10.39
C ARG A 26 4.99 11.95 -11.03
N GLN A 27 6.19 12.00 -10.45
CA GLN A 27 7.34 12.66 -11.08
C GLN A 27 7.75 11.98 -12.39
N ARG A 28 7.55 10.68 -12.52
CA ARG A 28 7.94 9.88 -13.69
C ARG A 28 6.75 9.23 -14.41
N LEU A 29 5.60 9.13 -13.73
CA LEU A 29 4.36 8.58 -14.25
C LEU A 29 3.18 9.49 -13.86
N PRO A 30 2.91 10.58 -14.60
CA PRO A 30 1.88 11.55 -14.24
C PRO A 30 0.46 10.97 -14.10
N ASP A 31 0.18 9.87 -14.81
CA ASP A 31 -1.08 9.11 -14.82
C ASP A 31 -1.21 8.07 -13.67
N ALA A 32 -0.58 8.36 -12.53
CA ALA A 32 -0.79 7.60 -11.29
C ALA A 32 -1.92 8.22 -10.46
N ALA A 33 -2.80 7.39 -9.89
CA ALA A 33 -3.84 7.85 -8.97
C ALA A 33 -3.65 7.32 -7.54
N LEU A 34 -4.32 7.98 -6.60
CA LEU A 34 -4.37 7.64 -5.19
C LEU A 34 -5.84 7.44 -4.77
N ARG A 35 -6.14 6.36 -4.05
CA ARG A 35 -7.49 6.03 -3.56
C ARG A 35 -7.45 5.47 -2.15
N ASP A 36 -8.38 5.93 -1.32
CA ASP A 36 -8.75 5.21 -0.10
C ASP A 36 -9.40 3.88 -0.48
N VAL A 37 -9.14 2.83 0.30
CA VAL A 37 -9.61 1.46 0.05
C VAL A 37 -11.14 1.36 -0.05
N GLY A 38 -11.88 2.19 0.68
CA GLY A 38 -13.35 2.24 0.61
C GLY A 38 -13.86 2.74 -0.75
N SER A 39 -13.03 3.49 -1.48
CA SER A 39 -13.33 4.03 -2.83
C SER A 39 -12.58 3.30 -3.96
N ALA A 40 -11.73 2.33 -3.62
CA ALA A 40 -10.91 1.63 -4.59
C ALA A 40 -11.74 0.65 -5.45
N PRO A 41 -11.50 0.61 -6.77
CA PRO A 41 -12.25 -0.27 -7.66
C PRO A 41 -11.96 -1.75 -7.34
N ARG A 42 -12.94 -2.63 -7.60
CA ARG A 42 -12.78 -4.10 -7.51
C ARG A 42 -12.31 -4.73 -8.81
N ARG A 43 -12.64 -4.08 -9.93
CA ARG A 43 -12.10 -4.37 -11.26
C ARG A 43 -11.06 -3.31 -11.58
N LEU A 44 -9.80 -3.71 -11.73
CA LEU A 44 -8.74 -2.79 -12.08
C LEU A 44 -8.93 -2.25 -13.51
N PRO A 45 -8.53 -1.00 -13.80
CA PRO A 45 -8.58 -0.47 -15.15
C PRO A 45 -7.76 -1.34 -16.11
N PRO A 46 -8.23 -1.55 -17.36
CA PRO A 46 -7.51 -2.37 -18.34
C PRO A 46 -6.07 -1.91 -18.59
N GLU A 47 -5.81 -0.60 -18.52
CA GLU A 47 -4.50 -0.01 -18.76
C GLU A 47 -3.57 -0.03 -17.54
N LEU A 48 -4.03 -0.48 -16.36
CA LEU A 48 -3.22 -0.49 -15.14
C LEU A 48 -2.02 -1.43 -15.28
N GLU A 49 -0.83 -0.93 -14.95
CA GLU A 49 0.43 -1.65 -15.01
C GLU A 49 1.09 -1.82 -13.63
N LEU A 50 0.79 -0.93 -12.69
CA LEU A 50 1.34 -0.96 -11.34
C LEU A 50 0.26 -0.68 -10.28
N LEU A 51 0.09 -1.62 -9.35
CA LEU A 51 -0.73 -1.48 -8.15
C LEU A 51 0.18 -1.35 -6.91
N VAL A 52 -0.01 -0.32 -6.11
CA VAL A 52 0.67 -0.16 -4.83
C VAL A 52 -0.36 -0.19 -3.71
N VAL A 53 -0.18 -1.05 -2.71
CA VAL A 53 -1.16 -1.26 -1.62
C VAL A 53 -0.56 -0.94 -0.26
N GLY A 54 -1.18 -0.03 0.47
CA GLY A 54 -0.77 0.43 1.80
C GLY A 54 -1.77 0.10 2.90
N ALA A 55 -1.33 -0.41 4.04
CA ALA A 55 -2.22 -0.60 5.20
C ALA A 55 -1.49 -0.40 6.54
N PRO A 56 -2.17 0.01 7.62
CA PRO A 56 -1.59 -0.05 8.95
C PRO A 56 -1.40 -1.51 9.38
N THR A 57 -0.30 -1.81 10.06
CA THR A 57 -0.17 -3.10 10.76
C THR A 57 -0.96 -3.07 12.06
N GLN A 58 -1.97 -3.92 12.15
CA GLN A 58 -2.82 -4.09 13.33
C GLN A 58 -2.84 -5.57 13.72
N ALA A 59 -2.63 -5.86 15.00
CA ALA A 59 -2.55 -7.24 15.51
C ALA A 59 -1.64 -8.14 14.63
N PHE A 60 -0.45 -7.62 14.29
CA PHE A 60 0.59 -8.31 13.51
C PHE A 60 0.24 -8.61 12.03
N GLY A 61 -0.74 -7.93 11.44
CA GLY A 61 -1.04 -8.06 10.02
C GLY A 61 -1.99 -7.00 9.48
N MET A 62 -2.62 -7.29 8.34
CA MET A 62 -3.71 -6.46 7.81
C MET A 62 -4.87 -6.43 8.81
N SER A 63 -5.53 -5.28 8.89
CA SER A 63 -6.65 -5.07 9.81
C SER A 63 -7.79 -6.07 9.60
N ARG A 64 -8.65 -6.15 10.61
CA ARG A 64 -9.93 -6.85 10.63
C ARG A 64 -10.99 -5.86 11.15
N PRO A 65 -12.30 -6.11 10.95
CA PRO A 65 -13.35 -5.22 11.46
C PRO A 65 -13.14 -4.80 12.93
N ARG A 66 -12.90 -5.78 13.81
CA ARG A 66 -12.64 -5.51 15.24
C ARG A 66 -11.42 -4.64 15.51
N THR A 67 -10.31 -4.84 14.79
CA THR A 67 -9.10 -4.03 15.02
C THR A 67 -9.26 -2.60 14.49
N ARG A 68 -10.08 -2.41 13.44
CA ARG A 68 -10.45 -1.06 12.96
C ARG A 68 -11.37 -0.36 13.96
N GLU A 69 -12.34 -1.06 14.53
CA GLU A 69 -13.18 -0.51 15.61
C GLU A 69 -12.35 -0.12 16.84
N ASP A 70 -11.39 -0.97 17.25
CA ASP A 70 -10.46 -0.67 18.34
C ASP A 70 -9.63 0.58 18.02
N ALA A 71 -9.11 0.68 16.80
CA ALA A 71 -8.35 1.85 16.35
C ALA A 71 -9.22 3.12 16.34
N GLN A 72 -10.49 3.03 15.95
CA GLN A 72 -11.43 4.15 15.98
C GLN A 72 -11.70 4.64 17.40
N ARG A 73 -11.99 3.72 18.33
CA ARG A 73 -12.16 4.03 19.75
C ARG A 73 -10.92 4.73 20.31
N GLN A 74 -9.74 4.28 19.91
CA GLN A 74 -8.50 4.91 20.30
C GLN A 74 -8.30 6.26 19.61
N ALA A 75 -8.71 6.46 18.35
CA ALA A 75 -8.54 7.74 17.67
C ALA A 75 -9.28 8.89 18.38
N GLY A 76 -10.34 8.58 19.14
CA GLY A 76 -11.12 9.56 19.87
C GLY A 76 -11.91 10.50 18.95
N VAL A 77 -12.18 10.05 17.72
CA VAL A 77 -12.90 10.80 16.68
C VAL A 77 -14.23 10.11 16.42
N ASP A 78 -15.30 10.88 16.21
CA ASP A 78 -16.61 10.38 15.76
C ASP A 78 -16.65 10.06 14.25
N SER A 79 -15.49 9.95 13.60
CA SER A 79 -15.44 9.54 12.19
C SER A 79 -16.01 8.13 12.01
N PRO A 80 -16.76 7.88 10.92
CA PRO A 80 -17.27 6.55 10.64
C PRO A 80 -16.10 5.55 10.51
N VAL A 81 -16.25 4.38 11.16
CA VAL A 81 -15.32 3.26 10.98
C VAL A 81 -15.28 2.92 9.49
N PRO A 82 -14.09 2.81 8.86
CA PRO A 82 -14.00 2.36 7.48
C PRO A 82 -14.70 1.00 7.33
N GLY A 83 -15.73 0.96 6.46
CA GLY A 83 -16.57 -0.23 6.29
C GLY A 83 -15.77 -1.47 5.85
N ILE A 84 -14.67 -1.26 5.13
CA ILE A 84 -13.74 -2.31 4.71
C ILE A 84 -12.28 -1.87 4.91
N GLY A 85 -11.38 -2.84 5.03
CA GLY A 85 -9.93 -2.62 4.95
C GLY A 85 -9.31 -3.28 3.72
N VAL A 86 -7.99 -3.16 3.58
CA VAL A 86 -7.21 -3.79 2.49
C VAL A 86 -7.44 -5.30 2.46
N ARG A 87 -7.61 -5.94 3.61
CA ARG A 87 -7.88 -7.38 3.69
C ARG A 87 -9.17 -7.79 2.98
N GLU A 88 -10.24 -7.02 3.16
CA GLU A 88 -11.53 -7.29 2.53
C GLU A 88 -11.45 -6.93 1.04
N TRP A 89 -10.86 -5.78 0.73
CA TRP A 89 -10.67 -5.34 -0.65
C TRP A 89 -9.91 -6.36 -1.50
N LEU A 90 -8.77 -6.87 -1.01
CA LEU A 90 -7.99 -7.87 -1.73
C LEU A 90 -8.74 -9.19 -1.96
N ARG A 91 -9.68 -9.56 -1.08
CA ARG A 91 -10.51 -10.75 -1.27
C ARG A 91 -11.55 -10.59 -2.38
N GLU A 92 -11.95 -9.35 -2.65
CA GLU A 92 -12.93 -8.99 -3.67
C GLU A 92 -12.29 -8.48 -4.96
N LEU A 93 -10.96 -8.33 -4.98
CA LEU A 93 -10.21 -7.81 -6.12
C LEU A 93 -10.22 -8.85 -7.24
N GLU A 94 -10.72 -8.47 -8.41
CA GLU A 94 -10.64 -9.31 -9.59
C GLU A 94 -9.18 -9.56 -9.98
N HIS A 95 -8.88 -10.79 -10.39
CA HIS A 95 -7.54 -11.16 -10.84
C HIS A 95 -7.20 -10.41 -12.14
N PRO A 96 -5.95 -9.99 -12.33
CA PRO A 96 -5.58 -9.24 -13.52
C PRO A 96 -5.57 -10.16 -14.75
N GLU A 97 -6.21 -9.73 -15.84
CA GLU A 97 -6.22 -10.46 -17.12
C GLU A 97 -4.90 -10.32 -17.91
N ARG A 98 -3.99 -9.47 -17.43
CA ARG A 98 -2.67 -9.17 -17.99
C ARG A 98 -1.63 -9.03 -16.87
N PRO A 99 -0.33 -9.08 -17.16
CA PRO A 99 0.69 -8.78 -16.15
C PRO A 99 0.48 -7.40 -15.52
N VAL A 100 0.32 -7.36 -14.20
CA VAL A 100 0.26 -6.13 -13.38
C VAL A 100 1.32 -6.24 -12.29
N HIS A 101 2.26 -5.29 -12.26
CA HIS A 101 3.24 -5.19 -11.19
C HIS A 101 2.56 -4.79 -9.88
N ALA A 102 3.04 -5.33 -8.77
CA ALA A 102 2.53 -4.97 -7.47
C ALA A 102 3.65 -4.65 -6.48
N ALA A 103 3.38 -3.69 -5.59
CA ALA A 103 4.19 -3.38 -4.42
C ALA A 103 3.29 -3.14 -3.22
N THR A 104 3.80 -3.41 -2.02
CA THR A 104 3.01 -3.24 -0.79
C THR A 104 3.82 -2.54 0.26
N PHE A 105 3.16 -1.70 1.05
CA PHE A 105 3.77 -1.09 2.21
C PHE A 105 2.86 -1.12 3.43
N ASP A 106 3.45 -0.93 4.61
CA ASP A 106 2.68 -0.69 5.82
C ASP A 106 3.22 0.47 6.65
N THR A 107 2.39 0.95 7.56
CA THR A 107 2.85 1.73 8.70
C THR A 107 2.78 0.88 9.95
N ARG A 108 3.88 0.80 10.71
CA ARG A 108 3.98 -0.03 11.90
C ARG A 108 4.88 0.56 12.97
N ILE A 109 4.65 0.16 14.22
CA ILE A 109 5.42 0.66 15.36
C ILE A 109 6.86 0.16 15.27
N HIS A 110 7.80 1.08 15.47
CA HIS A 110 9.23 0.79 15.50
C HIS A 110 9.64 0.26 16.88
N THR A 111 9.36 -1.02 17.14
CA THR A 111 9.77 -1.69 18.39
C THR A 111 10.47 -3.01 18.06
N PRO A 112 11.61 -3.32 18.70
CA PRO A 112 12.28 -4.60 18.54
C PRO A 112 11.32 -5.78 18.74
N HIS A 113 11.50 -6.83 17.96
CA HIS A 113 10.81 -8.12 18.10
C HIS A 113 9.29 -8.14 17.86
N VAL A 114 8.68 -7.08 17.31
CA VAL A 114 7.25 -7.14 16.92
C VAL A 114 7.11 -7.99 15.65
N PRO A 115 6.51 -9.18 15.70
CA PRO A 115 6.36 -10.02 14.51
C PRO A 115 5.23 -9.49 13.61
N GLY A 116 5.23 -9.91 12.35
CA GLY A 116 4.11 -9.69 11.43
C GLY A 116 4.05 -8.30 10.80
N SER A 117 3.40 -8.22 9.65
CA SER A 117 3.35 -7.02 8.80
C SER A 117 2.10 -7.10 7.94
N ALA A 118 1.36 -5.99 7.84
CA ALA A 118 0.26 -5.87 6.90
C ALA A 118 0.76 -5.93 5.46
N ALA A 119 1.90 -5.30 5.17
CA ALA A 119 2.52 -5.28 3.85
C ALA A 119 2.85 -6.70 3.39
N VAL A 120 3.54 -7.50 4.22
CA VAL A 120 3.85 -8.91 3.90
C VAL A 120 2.58 -9.74 3.69
N GLY A 121 1.54 -9.49 4.47
CA GLY A 121 0.24 -10.14 4.31
C GLY A 121 -0.39 -9.83 2.95
N ALA A 122 -0.46 -8.55 2.57
CA ALA A 122 -0.98 -8.10 1.28
C ALA A 122 -0.13 -8.63 0.11
N TRP A 123 1.20 -8.59 0.26
CA TRP A 123 2.17 -9.10 -0.72
C TRP A 123 1.89 -10.57 -1.07
N ARG A 124 1.67 -11.41 -0.06
CA ARG A 124 1.38 -12.84 -0.25
C ARG A 124 0.07 -13.06 -0.99
N VAL A 125 -0.95 -12.26 -0.70
CA VAL A 125 -2.26 -12.34 -1.37
C VAL A 125 -2.12 -11.94 -2.84
N LEU A 126 -1.52 -10.78 -3.12
CA LEU A 126 -1.30 -10.31 -4.50
C LEU A 126 -0.47 -11.30 -5.32
N ARG A 127 0.59 -11.87 -4.73
CA ARG A 127 1.41 -12.88 -5.41
C ARG A 127 0.62 -14.14 -5.75
N ARG A 128 -0.23 -14.62 -4.82
CA ARG A 128 -1.10 -15.77 -5.04
C ARG A 128 -2.15 -15.50 -6.13
N ASP A 129 -2.65 -14.27 -6.19
CA ASP A 129 -3.74 -13.87 -7.08
C ASP A 129 -3.23 -13.40 -8.46
N GLY A 130 -1.97 -13.71 -8.81
CA GLY A 130 -1.42 -13.56 -10.16
C GLY A 130 -0.69 -12.25 -10.46
N PHE A 131 -0.52 -11.37 -9.46
CA PHE A 131 0.24 -10.13 -9.65
C PHE A 131 1.76 -10.38 -9.70
N HIS A 132 2.47 -9.55 -10.48
CA HIS A 132 3.92 -9.56 -10.58
C HIS A 132 4.54 -8.78 -9.42
N VAL A 133 4.75 -9.45 -8.29
CA VAL A 133 5.32 -8.83 -7.09
C VAL A 133 6.84 -9.06 -7.08
N SER A 134 7.62 -8.04 -7.45
CA SER A 134 9.08 -8.10 -7.53
C SER A 134 9.79 -7.30 -6.43
N ALA A 135 9.09 -6.34 -5.82
CA ALA A 135 9.61 -5.61 -4.68
C ALA A 135 9.30 -6.36 -3.38
N GLU A 136 10.24 -6.30 -2.43
CA GLU A 136 9.97 -6.66 -1.04
C GLU A 136 8.90 -5.73 -0.46
N ALA A 137 8.16 -6.24 0.52
CA ALA A 137 7.18 -5.44 1.24
C ALA A 137 7.89 -4.36 2.09
N GLU A 138 7.55 -3.10 1.89
CA GLU A 138 8.19 -1.95 2.56
C GLU A 138 7.48 -1.62 3.89
N SER A 139 8.23 -1.23 4.91
CA SER A 139 7.64 -0.75 6.18
C SER A 139 8.03 0.69 6.45
N PHE A 140 7.06 1.50 6.84
CA PHE A 140 7.24 2.86 7.33
C PHE A 140 6.94 2.93 8.83
N TRP A 141 7.77 3.67 9.55
CA TRP A 141 7.85 3.60 11.00
C TRP A 141 7.03 4.69 11.68
N VAL A 142 6.20 4.30 12.64
CA VAL A 142 5.54 5.21 13.59
C VAL A 142 6.14 5.06 14.98
N LEU A 143 6.18 6.17 15.73
CA LEU A 143 6.74 6.22 17.10
C LEU A 143 5.77 5.69 18.16
N GLY A 144 4.50 5.53 17.82
CA GLY A 144 3.47 4.98 18.69
C GLY A 144 2.25 4.53 17.88
N ILE A 145 1.25 3.96 18.58
CA ILE A 145 0.04 3.41 17.93
C ILE A 145 -0.65 4.46 17.05
N ARG A 146 -0.80 5.69 17.54
CA ARG A 146 -1.42 6.81 16.80
C ARG A 146 -0.42 7.58 15.92
N GLY A 147 0.85 7.19 15.92
CA GLY A 147 1.92 8.02 15.38
C GLY A 147 2.66 8.83 16.46
N PRO A 148 3.38 9.89 16.05
CA PRO A 148 3.55 10.32 14.65
C PRO A 148 4.40 9.33 13.84
N LEU A 149 4.47 9.55 12.52
CA LEU A 149 5.54 8.97 11.70
C LEU A 149 6.90 9.41 12.25
N ARG A 150 7.89 8.52 12.17
CA ARG A 150 9.28 8.86 12.45
C ARG A 150 9.77 9.90 11.42
N ASP A 151 10.75 10.71 11.83
CA ASP A 151 11.38 11.68 10.94
C ASP A 151 12.01 11.00 9.72
N GLY A 152 11.89 11.63 8.55
CA GLY A 152 12.43 11.13 7.27
C GLY A 152 11.59 10.05 6.57
N GLU A 153 10.57 9.49 7.22
CA GLU A 153 9.73 8.43 6.63
C GLU A 153 8.99 8.89 5.36
N LEU A 154 8.55 10.15 5.32
CA LEU A 154 7.86 10.71 4.15
C LEU A 154 8.81 10.91 2.96
N ASP A 155 10.06 11.31 3.21
CA ASP A 155 11.05 11.46 2.15
C ASP A 155 11.51 10.09 1.63
N ARG A 156 11.64 9.09 2.52
CA ARG A 156 11.85 7.70 2.11
C ARG A 156 10.67 7.19 1.28
N ALA A 157 9.44 7.47 1.69
CA ALA A 157 8.24 7.08 0.96
C ALA A 157 8.21 7.68 -0.45
N ARG A 158 8.54 8.98 -0.57
CA ARG A 158 8.65 9.64 -1.88
C ARG A 158 9.73 9.03 -2.75
N SER A 159 10.92 8.80 -2.19
CA SER A 159 12.04 8.18 -2.90
C SER A 159 11.71 6.75 -3.36
N TRP A 160 11.03 5.99 -2.51
CA TRP A 160 10.52 4.67 -2.85
C TRP A 160 9.51 4.74 -4.00
N GLY A 161 8.56 5.67 -3.96
CA GLY A 161 7.61 5.92 -5.06
C GLY A 161 8.29 6.19 -6.40
N VAL A 162 9.36 6.99 -6.41
CA VAL A 162 10.17 7.23 -7.63
C VAL A 162 10.79 5.92 -8.14
N SER A 163 11.30 5.07 -7.23
CA SER A 163 11.95 3.81 -7.59
C SER A 163 10.96 2.79 -8.18
N LEU A 164 9.71 2.75 -7.69
CA LEU A 164 8.68 1.81 -8.14
C LEU A 164 8.31 1.98 -9.61
N VAL A 165 8.42 3.19 -10.16
CA VAL A 165 8.15 3.42 -11.60
C VAL A 165 9.14 2.66 -12.49
N SER A 166 10.33 2.35 -11.98
CA SER A 166 11.33 1.55 -12.71
C SER A 166 10.85 0.12 -12.97
N LEU A 167 9.87 -0.40 -12.19
CA LEU A 167 9.26 -1.71 -12.44
C LEU A 167 8.55 -1.79 -13.79
N LEU A 168 8.05 -0.65 -14.30
CA LEU A 168 7.36 -0.57 -15.58
C LEU A 168 8.32 -0.59 -16.77
N SER A 169 9.60 -0.38 -16.52
CA SER A 169 10.65 -0.53 -17.52
C SER A 169 11.23 -1.93 -17.32
N GLY A 170 10.71 -2.92 -18.05
CA GLY A 170 11.36 -4.24 -18.12
C GLY A 170 12.83 -4.09 -18.54
N PRO A 171 13.69 -5.12 -18.35
CA PRO A 171 15.04 -5.07 -18.87
C PRO A 171 14.97 -4.71 -20.35
N VAL A 172 15.58 -3.58 -20.73
CA VAL A 172 15.77 -3.23 -22.14
C VAL A 172 16.45 -4.43 -22.75
N GLY A 173 15.73 -5.17 -23.59
CA GLY A 173 16.25 -6.36 -24.23
C GLY A 173 17.58 -5.98 -24.86
N SER A 174 18.66 -6.56 -24.36
CA SER A 174 19.92 -6.60 -25.07
C SER A 174 19.66 -7.39 -26.34
N ALA A 175 19.32 -6.67 -27.41
CA ALA A 175 19.48 -7.15 -28.76
C ALA A 175 20.98 -7.34 -28.97
N THR A 176 21.47 -8.53 -28.64
CA THR A 176 22.77 -8.99 -29.07
C THR A 176 22.52 -10.05 -30.14
N ARG A 177 23.14 -9.80 -31.28
CA ARG A 177 23.13 -10.56 -32.53
C ARG A 177 23.55 -12.00 -32.36
#